data_AF-A0A7J8DT81-F1
#
_entry.id   AF-A0A7J8DT81-F1
#
_cell.length_a   1.000
_cell.length_b   1.000
_cell.length_c   1.000
_cell.angle_alpha   90.00
_cell.angle_beta   90.00
_cell.angle_gamma   90.00
#
_symmetry.space_group_name_H-M   'P 1'
#
loop_
_entity.id
_entity.type
_entity.pdbx_description
1 polymer ?
#
loop_
_entity_poly.entity_id
_entity_poly.type
_entity_poly.pdbx_seq_one_letter_code
_entity_poly.pdbx_strand_id
1 'polypeptide(L)'
;MPTRVCCCCSALRPRYKRLVDNIFPEDPKDGLVKADMEKLTFYAVSAPEKLDRIGSYLAERLSRDVVRHRSGYVLIAMEALDQLLMACHSQSIKPFVESFLHMVAKLLESGEPKLQVLGTNSFVKFANIEEDTPSYHRRYDFFVSRFSAMCHSCHSDPEIRTEIRIAGIRGIQGVVRKTVNDELRATIWEPQHMDKIVPSLLFNMQKIEEVDSRIGPPSPPSAADKEENPAVLAESCFRELLGRATFGNMNNAVRPVFAHLDHHKLWDPNEFAVHCFKVIMYSIQAQYSHHVIQEILGHLDARKKDSPRVRAGIIQVLLEAVAIAAKGSIGECQQKKPKQ
;
A
#
# COMPACT_ATOMS: atom_id res chain seq x y z
N MET A 1 -28.23 37.66 -33.64
CA MET A 1 -27.78 38.19 -32.33
C MET A 1 -28.58 37.49 -31.24
N PRO A 2 -28.09 36.43 -30.58
CA PRO A 2 -28.69 35.94 -29.35
C PRO A 2 -28.00 36.57 -28.14
N THR A 3 -28.85 37.10 -27.28
CA THR A 3 -28.63 37.77 -26.02
C THR A 3 -27.84 36.92 -25.02
N ARG A 4 -26.70 37.48 -24.58
CA ARG A 4 -25.98 37.09 -23.36
C ARG A 4 -26.91 37.23 -22.15
N VAL A 5 -27.26 36.12 -21.52
CA VAL A 5 -27.97 36.10 -20.24
C VAL A 5 -26.98 35.85 -19.10
N CYS A 6 -26.72 36.95 -18.38
CA CYS A 6 -26.51 37.06 -16.93
C CYS A 6 -25.30 36.37 -16.27
N CYS A 7 -24.18 37.09 -16.28
CA CYS A 7 -22.96 36.86 -15.50
C CYS A 7 -23.04 37.47 -14.08
N CYS A 8 -24.15 37.28 -13.35
CA CYS A 8 -24.36 37.88 -12.02
C CYS A 8 -24.42 36.87 -10.85
N CYS A 9 -24.30 35.56 -11.13
CA CYS A 9 -24.35 34.53 -10.09
C CYS A 9 -23.01 34.31 -9.37
N SER A 10 -21.92 34.89 -9.85
CA SER A 10 -20.57 34.72 -9.28
C SER A 10 -20.40 35.42 -7.93
N ALA A 11 -21.08 36.56 -7.73
CA ALA A 11 -20.97 37.38 -6.52
C ALA A 11 -21.74 36.83 -5.30
N LEU A 12 -22.71 35.93 -5.51
CA LEU A 12 -23.49 35.28 -4.46
C LEU A 12 -22.91 33.93 -4.02
N ARG A 13 -21.92 33.38 -4.73
CA ARG A 13 -21.28 32.12 -4.34
C ARG A 13 -20.45 32.30 -3.07
N PRO A 14 -20.48 31.36 -2.11
CA PRO A 14 -19.59 31.38 -0.96
C PRO A 14 -18.12 31.54 -1.36
N ARG A 15 -17.34 32.32 -0.59
CA ARG A 15 -15.93 32.64 -0.89
C ARG A 15 -15.07 31.39 -1.15
N TYR A 16 -15.26 30.34 -0.34
CA TYR A 16 -14.51 29.09 -0.47
C TYR A 16 -14.74 28.39 -1.83
N LYS A 17 -15.97 28.43 -2.37
CA LYS A 17 -16.28 27.83 -3.69
C LYS A 17 -15.56 28.57 -4.81
N ARG A 18 -15.48 29.90 -4.73
CA ARG A 18 -14.77 30.72 -5.73
C ARG A 18 -13.27 30.44 -5.69
N LEU A 19 -12.68 30.34 -4.49
CA LEU A 19 -11.27 29.99 -4.34
C LEU A 19 -10.97 28.62 -4.94
N VAL A 20 -11.81 27.62 -4.67
CA VAL A 20 -11.70 26.30 -5.29
C VAL A 20 -11.88 26.37 -6.80
N ASP A 21 -12.90 27.08 -7.31
CA ASP A 21 -13.15 27.15 -8.76
C ASP A 21 -11.97 27.78 -9.52
N ASN A 22 -11.28 28.77 -8.92
CA ASN A 22 -10.16 29.48 -9.53
C ASN A 22 -8.90 28.61 -9.70
N ILE A 23 -8.73 27.53 -8.94
CA ILE A 23 -7.56 26.65 -9.10
C ILE A 23 -7.63 25.81 -10.38
N PHE A 24 -8.82 25.73 -11.00
CA PHE A 24 -9.05 24.96 -12.22
C PHE A 24 -8.97 25.89 -13.46
N PRO A 25 -8.04 25.65 -14.38
CA PRO A 25 -7.95 26.37 -15.65
C PRO A 25 -9.09 26.00 -16.62
N GLU A 26 -9.21 26.76 -17.71
CA GLU A 26 -10.11 26.42 -18.81
C GLU A 26 -9.66 25.15 -19.56
N ASP A 27 -8.36 25.01 -19.86
CA ASP A 27 -7.78 23.79 -20.41
C ASP A 27 -7.11 22.97 -19.28
N PRO A 28 -7.54 21.71 -19.02
CA PRO A 28 -6.93 20.87 -17.99
C PRO A 28 -5.43 20.58 -18.23
N LYS A 29 -4.90 20.79 -19.43
CA LYS A 29 -3.46 20.62 -19.72
C LYS A 29 -2.58 21.69 -19.05
N ASP A 30 -3.16 22.84 -18.71
CA ASP A 30 -2.44 23.91 -18.02
C ASP A 30 -2.13 23.56 -16.56
N GLY A 31 -2.75 22.51 -16.03
CA GLY A 31 -2.51 22.01 -14.68
C GLY A 31 -3.06 22.92 -13.58
N LEU A 32 -2.70 22.62 -12.33
CA LEU A 32 -3.16 23.36 -11.17
C LEU A 32 -2.61 24.79 -11.17
N VAL A 33 -3.49 25.79 -11.05
CA VAL A 33 -3.11 27.20 -10.99
C VAL A 33 -2.45 27.52 -9.64
N LYS A 34 -1.11 27.48 -9.61
CA LYS A 34 -0.30 27.58 -8.37
C LYS A 34 -0.63 28.79 -7.50
N ALA A 35 -0.74 29.99 -8.11
CA ALA A 35 -1.01 31.22 -7.36
C ALA A 35 -2.39 31.21 -6.68
N ASP A 36 -3.39 30.56 -7.27
CA ASP A 36 -4.72 30.44 -6.66
C ASP A 36 -4.78 29.28 -5.66
N MET A 37 -3.98 28.23 -5.88
CA MET A 37 -3.77 27.18 -4.89
C MET A 37 -3.15 27.72 -3.60
N GLU A 38 -2.12 28.56 -3.68
CA GLU A 38 -1.51 29.22 -2.50
C GLU A 38 -2.54 30.04 -1.70
N LYS A 39 -3.42 30.78 -2.40
CA LYS A 39 -4.52 31.52 -1.75
C LYS A 39 -5.52 30.58 -1.08
N LEU A 40 -5.84 29.46 -1.72
CA LEU A 40 -6.73 28.44 -1.16
C LEU A 40 -6.12 27.80 0.08
N THR A 41 -4.84 27.42 0.03
CA THR A 41 -4.09 26.87 1.17
C THR A 41 -4.04 27.86 2.32
N PHE A 42 -3.69 29.13 2.06
CA PHE A 42 -3.69 30.17 3.08
C PHE A 42 -5.07 30.35 3.73
N TYR A 43 -6.13 30.34 2.92
CA TYR A 43 -7.50 30.44 3.41
C TYR A 43 -7.89 29.23 4.27
N ALA A 44 -7.51 28.02 3.86
CA ALA A 44 -7.79 26.78 4.57
C ALA A 44 -7.07 26.71 5.91
N VAL A 45 -5.79 27.11 5.97
CA VAL A 45 -5.00 27.19 7.20
C VAL A 45 -5.52 28.28 8.15
N SER A 46 -5.94 29.43 7.60
CA SER A 46 -6.46 30.55 8.40
C SER A 46 -7.87 30.34 8.93
N ALA A 47 -8.65 29.44 8.31
CA ALA A 47 -10.04 29.17 8.67
C ALA A 47 -10.32 27.65 8.62
N PRO A 48 -9.80 26.88 9.60
CA PRO A 48 -9.84 25.43 9.54
C PRO A 48 -11.25 24.84 9.60
N GLU A 49 -12.23 25.55 10.15
CA GLU A 49 -13.64 25.18 10.15
C GLU A 49 -14.27 25.10 8.74
N LYS A 50 -13.60 25.69 7.74
CA LYS A 50 -14.04 25.68 6.34
C LYS A 50 -13.37 24.60 5.52
N LEU A 51 -12.32 23.96 6.05
CA LEU A 51 -11.56 22.92 5.35
C LEU A 51 -12.46 21.75 4.96
N ASP A 52 -13.38 21.36 5.85
CA ASP A 52 -14.38 20.32 5.57
C ASP A 52 -15.29 20.66 4.37
N ARG A 53 -15.76 21.91 4.30
CA ARG A 53 -16.59 22.39 3.18
C ARG A 53 -15.81 22.48 1.87
N ILE A 54 -14.52 22.82 1.94
CA ILE A 54 -13.60 22.81 0.79
C ILE A 54 -13.42 21.38 0.29
N GLY A 55 -13.11 20.44 1.19
CA GLY A 55 -12.96 19.01 0.90
C GLY A 55 -14.22 18.41 0.28
N SER A 56 -15.39 18.67 0.86
CA SER A 56 -16.68 18.20 0.34
C SER A 56 -16.96 18.73 -1.08
N TYR A 57 -16.68 20.01 -1.34
CA TYR A 57 -16.90 20.60 -2.65
C TYR A 57 -15.94 20.06 -3.71
N LEU A 58 -14.67 19.83 -3.34
CA LEU A 58 -13.70 19.14 -4.19
C LEU A 58 -14.13 17.69 -4.47
N ALA A 59 -14.67 16.98 -3.47
CA ALA A 59 -15.18 15.62 -3.60
C ALA A 59 -16.37 15.51 -4.55
N GLU A 60 -17.33 16.44 -4.46
CA GLU A 60 -18.43 16.52 -5.42
C GLU A 60 -17.93 16.80 -6.84
N ARG A 61 -16.96 17.71 -6.98
CA ARG A 61 -16.42 18.08 -8.29
C ARG A 61 -15.65 16.92 -8.93
N LEU A 62 -14.68 16.34 -8.22
CA LEU A 62 -13.94 15.15 -8.65
C LEU A 62 -14.90 14.01 -9.00
N SER A 63 -15.91 13.79 -8.17
CA SER A 63 -16.93 12.78 -8.42
C SER A 63 -17.65 12.94 -9.75
N ARG A 64 -17.98 14.18 -10.12
CA ARG A 64 -18.62 14.48 -11.42
C ARG A 64 -17.63 14.30 -12.58
N ASP A 65 -16.38 14.72 -12.40
CA ASP A 65 -15.37 14.67 -13.45
C ASP A 65 -14.89 13.24 -13.75
N VAL A 66 -14.85 12.36 -12.74
CA VAL A 66 -14.65 10.91 -12.93
C VAL A 66 -15.76 10.30 -13.80
N VAL A 67 -17.03 10.56 -13.47
CA VAL A 67 -18.19 10.04 -14.23
C VAL A 67 -18.23 10.60 -15.66
N ARG A 68 -17.71 11.80 -15.88
CA ARG A 68 -17.63 12.45 -17.20
C ARG A 68 -16.35 12.10 -17.97
N HIS A 69 -15.51 11.21 -17.46
CA HIS A 69 -14.22 10.85 -18.05
C HIS A 69 -13.30 12.04 -18.33
N ARG A 70 -13.31 13.04 -17.44
CA ARG A 70 -12.45 14.23 -17.53
C ARG A 70 -11.22 14.09 -16.63
N SER A 71 -10.37 13.13 -16.95
CA SER A 71 -9.20 12.76 -16.14
C SER A 71 -8.24 13.92 -15.85
N GLY A 72 -8.09 14.87 -16.77
CA GLY A 72 -7.27 16.08 -16.54
C GLY A 72 -7.73 16.94 -15.35
N TYR A 73 -9.04 17.16 -15.19
CA TYR A 73 -9.55 17.87 -14.02
C TYR A 73 -9.52 17.03 -12.74
N VAL A 74 -9.62 15.70 -12.86
CA VAL A 74 -9.44 14.78 -11.73
C VAL A 74 -8.02 14.86 -11.18
N LEU A 75 -7.01 14.94 -12.06
CA LEU A 75 -5.60 15.15 -11.66
C LEU A 75 -5.42 16.45 -10.87
N ILE A 76 -5.96 17.56 -11.39
CA ILE A 76 -5.89 18.87 -10.73
C ILE A 76 -6.57 18.84 -9.36
N ALA A 77 -7.75 18.21 -9.25
CA ALA A 77 -8.47 18.10 -7.99
C ALA A 77 -7.67 17.29 -6.95
N MET A 78 -7.07 16.17 -7.35
CA MET A 78 -6.23 15.36 -6.45
C MET A 78 -4.95 16.07 -6.05
N GLU A 79 -4.30 16.78 -6.97
CA GLU A 79 -3.10 17.57 -6.64
C GLU A 79 -3.41 18.67 -5.62
N ALA A 80 -4.53 19.38 -5.79
CA ALA A 80 -4.99 20.38 -4.82
C ALA A 80 -5.27 19.75 -3.45
N LEU A 81 -5.88 18.57 -3.42
CA LEU A 81 -6.18 17.85 -2.17
C LEU A 81 -4.93 17.37 -1.46
N ASP A 82 -3.96 16.83 -2.20
CA ASP A 82 -2.66 16.44 -1.64
C ASP A 82 -1.97 17.65 -1.01
N GLN A 83 -1.98 18.81 -1.68
CA GLN A 83 -1.39 20.03 -1.13
C GLN A 83 -2.10 20.51 0.14
N LEU A 84 -3.43 20.47 0.17
CA LEU A 84 -4.20 20.82 1.38
C LEU A 84 -3.93 19.84 2.52
N LEU A 85 -3.89 18.54 2.22
CA LEU A 85 -3.59 17.49 3.18
C LEU A 85 -2.19 17.69 3.80
N MET A 86 -1.20 18.04 2.99
CA MET A 86 0.18 18.27 3.44
C MET A 86 0.41 19.65 4.05
N ALA A 87 -0.50 20.61 3.90
CA ALA A 87 -0.34 21.96 4.47
C ALA A 87 -1.05 22.10 5.82
N CYS A 88 -2.15 21.37 6.02
CA CYS A 88 -2.90 21.36 7.27
C CYS A 88 -2.35 20.26 8.20
N HIS A 89 -1.94 20.60 9.42
CA HIS A 89 -1.38 19.64 10.41
C HIS A 89 -2.00 19.86 11.80
N SER A 90 -3.31 20.05 11.87
CA SER A 90 -4.00 20.33 13.13
C SER A 90 -5.23 19.46 13.28
N GLN A 91 -5.80 19.39 14.49
CA GLN A 91 -7.00 18.59 14.81
C GLN A 91 -8.19 18.82 13.86
N SER A 92 -8.22 19.95 13.17
CA SER A 92 -9.22 20.33 12.16
C SER A 92 -9.10 19.57 10.83
N ILE A 93 -8.03 18.80 10.60
CA ILE A 93 -7.87 17.98 9.38
C ILE A 93 -8.79 16.76 9.40
N LYS A 94 -9.22 16.28 10.58
CA LYS A 94 -9.94 14.99 10.72
C LYS A 94 -11.20 14.87 9.83
N PRO A 95 -12.11 15.86 9.77
CA PRO A 95 -13.26 15.81 8.86
C PRO A 95 -12.87 15.87 7.37
N PHE A 96 -11.84 16.67 7.05
CA PHE A 96 -11.32 16.76 5.69
C PHE A 96 -10.75 15.43 5.18
N VAL A 97 -10.09 14.66 6.06
CA VAL A 97 -9.58 13.33 5.69
C VAL A 97 -10.70 12.39 5.25
N GLU A 98 -11.92 12.51 5.80
CA GLU A 98 -13.04 11.68 5.34
C GLU A 98 -13.40 11.95 3.88
N SER A 99 -13.48 13.23 3.49
CA SER A 99 -13.69 13.64 2.10
C SER A 99 -12.53 13.17 1.21
N PHE A 100 -11.29 13.33 1.68
CA PHE A 100 -10.09 12.85 0.98
C PHE A 100 -10.13 11.35 0.71
N LEU A 101 -10.35 10.53 1.75
CA LEU A 101 -10.40 9.07 1.62
C LEU A 101 -11.57 8.61 0.74
N HIS A 102 -12.69 9.33 0.74
CA HIS A 102 -13.80 9.06 -0.17
C HIS A 102 -13.40 9.26 -1.63
N MET A 103 -12.66 10.31 -1.94
CA MET A 103 -12.16 10.56 -3.30
C MET A 103 -11.13 9.54 -3.73
N VAL A 104 -10.16 9.22 -2.86
CA VAL A 104 -9.19 8.15 -3.11
C VAL A 104 -9.92 6.84 -3.41
N ALA A 105 -10.89 6.45 -2.58
CA ALA A 105 -11.69 5.25 -2.80
C ALA A 105 -12.34 5.22 -4.18
N LYS A 106 -12.95 6.33 -4.59
CA LYS A 106 -13.59 6.47 -5.90
C LYS A 106 -12.61 6.32 -7.07
N LEU A 107 -11.39 6.82 -6.93
CA LEU A 107 -10.35 6.64 -7.95
C LEU A 107 -9.91 5.19 -8.05
N LEU A 108 -9.71 4.52 -6.92
CA LEU A 108 -9.35 3.09 -6.88
C LEU A 108 -10.46 2.21 -7.49
N GLU A 109 -11.73 2.60 -7.31
CA GLU A 109 -12.92 1.94 -7.87
C GLU A 109 -13.14 2.16 -9.36
N SER A 110 -12.60 3.24 -9.93
CA SER A 110 -12.88 3.65 -11.33
C SER A 110 -12.49 2.61 -12.40
N GLY A 111 -11.58 1.69 -12.08
CA GLY A 111 -11.03 0.72 -13.03
C GLY A 111 -10.07 1.31 -14.06
N GLU A 112 -9.92 2.63 -14.11
CA GLU A 112 -8.97 3.30 -14.99
C GLU A 112 -7.56 3.25 -14.37
N PRO A 113 -6.57 2.65 -15.04
CA PRO A 113 -5.24 2.42 -14.45
C PRO A 113 -4.58 3.71 -13.93
N LYS A 114 -4.66 4.79 -14.71
CA LYS A 114 -4.10 6.11 -14.33
C LYS A 114 -4.73 6.67 -13.06
N LEU A 115 -6.04 6.50 -12.91
CA LEU A 115 -6.75 6.96 -11.71
C LEU A 115 -6.43 6.07 -10.50
N GLN A 116 -6.28 4.77 -10.70
CA GLN A 116 -5.86 3.85 -9.63
C GLN A 116 -4.45 4.19 -9.11
N VAL A 117 -3.50 4.46 -10.02
CA VAL A 117 -2.15 4.90 -9.67
C VAL A 117 -2.20 6.25 -8.94
N LEU A 118 -2.96 7.22 -9.45
CA LEU A 118 -3.14 8.53 -8.80
C LEU A 118 -3.70 8.41 -7.37
N GLY A 119 -4.81 7.67 -7.21
CA GLY A 119 -5.43 7.45 -5.90
C GLY A 119 -4.48 6.76 -4.92
N THR A 120 -3.71 5.78 -5.40
CA THR A 120 -2.69 5.11 -4.59
C THR A 120 -1.60 6.09 -4.14
N ASN A 121 -1.07 6.91 -5.05
CA ASN A 121 -0.02 7.87 -4.72
C ASN A 121 -0.48 8.87 -3.66
N SER A 122 -1.71 9.38 -3.77
CA SER A 122 -2.33 10.24 -2.75
C SER A 122 -2.53 9.50 -1.42
N PHE A 123 -3.00 8.24 -1.46
CA PHE A 123 -3.11 7.42 -0.24
C PHE A 123 -1.76 7.22 0.46
N VAL A 124 -0.68 7.00 -0.28
CA VAL A 124 0.66 6.85 0.30
C VAL A 124 1.13 8.14 0.97
N LYS A 125 0.84 9.32 0.38
CA LYS A 125 1.10 10.61 1.04
C LYS A 125 0.34 10.72 2.37
N PHE A 126 -0.95 10.37 2.36
CA PHE A 126 -1.76 10.29 3.58
C PHE A 126 -1.19 9.32 4.62
N ALA A 127 -0.74 8.14 4.21
CA ALA A 127 -0.20 7.12 5.09
C ALA A 127 1.08 7.57 5.83
N ASN A 128 1.84 8.51 5.27
CA ASN A 128 3.04 9.07 5.89
C ASN A 128 2.75 10.17 6.93
N ILE A 129 1.49 10.61 7.08
CA ILE A 129 1.10 11.56 8.13
C ILE A 129 0.91 10.76 9.43
N GLU A 130 1.57 11.14 10.52
CA GLU A 130 1.54 10.36 11.77
C GLU A 130 0.24 10.51 12.58
N GLU A 131 -0.61 11.50 12.25
CA GLU A 131 -1.83 11.79 13.01
C GLU A 131 -2.88 10.66 12.95
N ASP A 132 -3.49 10.37 14.11
CA ASP A 132 -4.59 9.42 14.20
C ASP A 132 -5.85 9.89 13.45
N THR A 133 -6.42 8.99 12.65
CA THR A 133 -7.52 9.30 11.73
C THR A 133 -8.63 8.24 11.84
N PRO A 134 -9.62 8.43 12.73
CA PRO A 134 -10.74 7.48 12.89
C PRO A 134 -11.53 7.22 11.58
N SER A 135 -11.62 8.22 10.70
CA SER A 135 -12.26 8.09 9.38
C SER A 135 -11.60 7.04 8.49
N TYR A 136 -10.30 6.76 8.69
CA TYR A 136 -9.59 5.68 8.00
C TYR A 136 -10.04 4.30 8.49
N HIS A 137 -10.29 4.13 9.79
CA HIS A 137 -10.69 2.86 10.38
C HIS A 137 -11.99 2.34 9.73
N ARG A 138 -12.96 3.24 9.49
CA ARG A 138 -14.24 2.91 8.84
C ARG A 138 -14.11 2.39 7.40
N ARG A 139 -12.99 2.66 6.73
CA ARG A 139 -12.73 2.28 5.33
C ARG A 139 -11.54 1.32 5.20
N TYR A 140 -11.00 0.85 6.32
CA TYR A 140 -9.79 0.03 6.36
C TYR A 140 -9.93 -1.23 5.50
N ASP A 141 -11.00 -2.01 5.72
CA ASP A 141 -11.27 -3.25 4.99
C ASP A 141 -11.39 -3.03 3.49
N PHE A 142 -11.97 -1.88 3.09
CA PHE A 142 -12.07 -1.47 1.70
C PHE A 142 -10.67 -1.26 1.10
N PHE A 143 -9.80 -0.48 1.76
CA PHE A 143 -8.46 -0.22 1.24
C PHE A 143 -7.61 -1.50 1.15
N VAL A 144 -7.64 -2.34 2.18
CA VAL A 144 -6.97 -3.66 2.15
C VAL A 144 -7.46 -4.47 0.96
N SER A 145 -8.78 -4.59 0.80
CA SER A 145 -9.36 -5.41 -0.28
C SER A 145 -9.05 -4.84 -1.67
N ARG A 146 -9.10 -3.52 -1.85
CA ARG A 146 -8.82 -2.87 -3.14
C ARG A 146 -7.34 -2.97 -3.52
N PHE A 147 -6.43 -2.69 -2.60
CA PHE A 147 -4.99 -2.76 -2.89
C PHE A 147 -4.54 -4.21 -3.15
N SER A 148 -5.03 -5.18 -2.37
CA SER A 148 -4.82 -6.60 -2.66
C SER A 148 -5.34 -7.00 -4.04
N ALA A 149 -6.55 -6.55 -4.43
CA ALA A 149 -7.07 -6.83 -5.77
C ALA A 149 -6.18 -6.25 -6.89
N MET A 150 -5.63 -5.04 -6.71
CA MET A 150 -4.70 -4.42 -7.65
C MET A 150 -3.39 -5.22 -7.78
N CYS A 151 -2.87 -5.80 -6.70
CA CYS A 151 -1.71 -6.71 -6.73
C CYS A 151 -1.92 -7.95 -7.63
N HIS A 152 -3.17 -8.34 -7.88
CA HIS A 152 -3.54 -9.45 -8.75
C HIS A 152 -4.05 -8.99 -10.13
N SER A 153 -3.80 -7.74 -10.54
CA SER A 153 -4.25 -7.24 -11.85
C SER A 153 -3.85 -8.17 -12.99
N CYS A 154 -4.83 -8.48 -13.85
CA CYS A 154 -4.70 -9.28 -15.07
C CYS A 154 -4.92 -8.43 -16.32
N HIS A 155 -4.59 -7.13 -16.26
CA HIS A 155 -4.71 -6.23 -17.41
C HIS A 155 -3.95 -6.80 -18.63
N SER A 156 -4.53 -6.64 -19.82
CA SER A 156 -4.02 -7.21 -21.08
C SER A 156 -2.62 -6.68 -21.40
N ASP A 157 -2.47 -5.36 -21.33
CA ASP A 157 -1.20 -4.66 -21.49
C ASP A 157 -0.24 -4.97 -20.30
N PRO A 158 0.95 -5.54 -20.57
CA PRO A 158 1.97 -5.84 -19.55
C PRO A 158 2.51 -4.66 -18.75
N GLU A 159 2.67 -3.49 -19.37
CA GLU A 159 3.22 -2.30 -18.71
C GLU A 159 2.16 -1.76 -17.73
N ILE A 160 0.95 -1.56 -18.22
CA ILE A 160 -0.20 -1.13 -17.39
C ILE A 160 -0.48 -2.13 -16.27
N ARG A 161 -0.40 -3.43 -16.55
CA ARG A 161 -0.55 -4.47 -15.53
C ARG A 161 0.50 -4.33 -14.43
N THR A 162 1.75 -4.06 -14.80
CA THR A 162 2.85 -3.86 -13.85
C THR A 162 2.63 -2.59 -13.03
N GLU A 163 2.24 -1.48 -13.66
CA GLU A 163 1.90 -0.22 -12.96
C GLU A 163 0.79 -0.41 -11.92
N ILE A 164 -0.31 -1.09 -12.28
CA ILE A 164 -1.41 -1.36 -11.33
C ILE A 164 -0.93 -2.21 -10.16
N ARG A 165 -0.08 -3.22 -10.41
CA ARG A 165 0.45 -4.10 -9.35
C ARG A 165 1.39 -3.35 -8.42
N ILE A 166 2.29 -2.52 -8.96
CA ILE A 166 3.15 -1.63 -8.19
C ILE A 166 2.30 -0.70 -7.31
N ALA A 167 1.25 -0.11 -7.88
CA ALA A 167 0.31 0.71 -7.13
C ALA A 167 -0.37 -0.10 -6.01
N GLY A 168 -0.84 -1.33 -6.29
CA GLY A 168 -1.39 -2.22 -5.26
C GLY A 168 -0.41 -2.46 -4.11
N ILE A 169 0.85 -2.78 -4.41
CA ILE A 169 1.89 -3.03 -3.41
C ILE A 169 2.18 -1.78 -2.58
N ARG A 170 2.34 -0.61 -3.23
CA ARG A 170 2.55 0.67 -2.53
C ARG A 170 1.37 1.03 -1.64
N GLY A 171 0.15 0.72 -2.08
CA GLY A 171 -1.07 0.88 -1.29
C GLY A 171 -1.06 0.00 -0.04
N ILE A 172 -0.76 -1.30 -0.18
CA ILE A 172 -0.57 -2.21 0.97
C ILE A 172 0.53 -1.69 1.90
N GLN A 173 1.66 -1.24 1.37
CA GLN A 173 2.74 -0.68 2.17
C GLN A 173 2.27 0.56 2.95
N GLY A 174 1.48 1.44 2.34
CA GLY A 174 0.82 2.55 3.02
C GLY A 174 -0.11 2.08 4.15
N VAL A 175 -0.91 1.02 3.92
CA VAL A 175 -1.76 0.41 4.95
C VAL A 175 -0.91 -0.05 6.13
N VAL A 176 0.18 -0.78 5.87
CA VAL A 176 1.12 -1.30 6.89
C VAL A 176 1.81 -0.15 7.64
N ARG A 177 2.20 0.92 6.97
CA ARG A 177 2.78 2.10 7.62
C ARG A 177 1.79 2.81 8.53
N LYS A 178 0.51 2.89 8.12
CA LYS A 178 -0.52 3.59 8.89
C LYS A 178 -0.99 2.82 10.13
N THR A 179 -0.52 1.59 10.38
CA THR A 179 -0.86 0.80 11.58
C THR A 179 -0.02 1.15 12.81
N VAL A 180 0.32 2.43 13.01
CA VAL A 180 1.17 2.89 14.13
C VAL A 180 0.39 3.01 15.45
N ASN A 181 -0.94 3.09 15.40
CA ASN A 181 -1.80 3.25 16.57
C ASN A 181 -2.30 1.89 17.09
N ASP A 182 -2.44 1.75 18.42
CA ASP A 182 -2.68 0.47 19.11
C ASP A 182 -3.91 -0.31 18.62
N GLU A 183 -5.00 0.37 18.21
CA GLU A 183 -6.21 -0.28 17.70
C GLU A 183 -6.02 -0.88 16.29
N LEU A 184 -5.46 -0.11 15.35
CA LEU A 184 -5.17 -0.60 14.00
C LEU A 184 -4.03 -1.62 14.00
N ARG A 185 -3.11 -1.50 14.96
CA ARG A 185 -2.00 -2.44 15.14
C ARG A 185 -2.49 -3.85 15.43
N ALA A 186 -3.60 -4.02 16.15
CA ALA A 186 -4.22 -5.34 16.33
C ALA A 186 -5.02 -5.77 15.09
N THR A 187 -5.80 -4.85 14.53
CA THR A 187 -6.74 -5.10 13.43
C THR A 187 -6.06 -5.66 12.18
N ILE A 188 -4.89 -5.16 11.80
CA ILE A 188 -4.17 -5.63 10.60
C ILE A 188 -3.84 -7.12 10.64
N TRP A 189 -3.61 -7.69 11.83
CA TRP A 189 -3.25 -9.10 11.98
C TRP A 189 -4.46 -10.02 12.04
N GLU A 190 -5.68 -9.49 11.95
CA GLU A 190 -6.86 -10.33 11.83
C GLU A 190 -6.78 -11.17 10.55
N PRO A 191 -7.20 -12.45 10.59
CA PRO A 191 -7.13 -13.34 9.44
C PRO A 191 -7.74 -12.75 8.17
N GLN A 192 -8.87 -12.04 8.28
CA GLN A 192 -9.55 -11.40 7.15
C GLN A 192 -8.68 -10.42 6.34
N HIS A 193 -7.66 -9.83 6.97
CA HIS A 193 -6.70 -8.92 6.34
C HIS A 193 -5.45 -9.66 5.89
N MET A 194 -4.87 -10.50 6.76
CA MET A 194 -3.66 -11.26 6.44
C MET A 194 -3.86 -12.25 5.28
N ASP A 195 -5.05 -12.87 5.18
CA ASP A 195 -5.43 -13.77 4.08
C ASP A 195 -5.56 -13.05 2.73
N LYS A 196 -5.54 -11.70 2.71
CA LYS A 196 -5.47 -10.89 1.49
C LYS A 196 -4.09 -10.31 1.28
N ILE A 197 -3.48 -9.74 2.32
CA ILE A 197 -2.20 -9.02 2.23
C ILE A 197 -1.07 -9.99 1.89
N VAL A 198 -0.91 -11.08 2.64
CA VAL A 198 0.23 -11.98 2.48
C VAL A 198 0.21 -12.66 1.11
N PRO A 199 -0.90 -13.28 0.65
CA PRO A 199 -0.92 -13.89 -0.68
C PRO A 199 -0.71 -12.89 -1.82
N SER A 200 -1.17 -11.63 -1.68
CA SER A 200 -0.93 -10.58 -2.67
C SER A 200 0.55 -10.19 -2.81
N LEU A 201 1.29 -10.14 -1.70
CA LEU A 201 2.73 -9.89 -1.71
C LEU A 201 3.48 -11.09 -2.29
N LEU A 202 3.17 -12.31 -1.84
CA LEU A 202 3.81 -13.53 -2.34
C LEU A 202 3.62 -13.72 -3.85
N PHE A 203 2.41 -13.48 -4.35
CA PHE A 203 2.11 -13.54 -5.79
C PHE A 203 3.00 -12.62 -6.64
N ASN A 204 3.37 -11.45 -6.11
CA ASN A 204 4.26 -10.53 -6.82
C ASN A 204 5.74 -10.86 -6.60
N MET A 205 6.11 -11.43 -5.45
CA MET A 205 7.47 -11.93 -5.19
C MET A 205 7.84 -13.12 -6.10
N GLN A 206 6.89 -13.99 -6.44
CA GLN A 206 7.13 -15.19 -7.24
C GLN A 206 7.66 -14.87 -8.66
N LYS A 207 7.36 -13.69 -9.19
CA LYS A 207 7.71 -13.30 -10.57
C LYS A 207 9.18 -12.92 -10.78
N ILE A 208 10.04 -13.07 -9.77
CA ILE A 208 11.48 -12.81 -9.89
C ILE A 208 12.17 -13.86 -10.80
N GLU A 209 11.59 -15.05 -10.97
CA GLU A 209 12.33 -16.15 -11.59
C GLU A 209 12.08 -16.37 -13.09
N GLU A 210 11.00 -15.84 -13.69
CA GLU A 210 10.74 -16.07 -15.12
C GLU A 210 11.56 -15.17 -16.07
N VAL A 211 12.12 -14.06 -15.58
CA VAL A 211 12.80 -13.06 -16.44
C VAL A 211 14.32 -13.24 -16.47
N ASP A 212 14.95 -13.73 -15.40
CA ASP A 212 16.42 -13.89 -15.36
C ASP A 212 16.93 -15.15 -16.06
N SER A 213 16.07 -16.13 -16.41
CA SER A 213 16.52 -17.38 -17.04
C SER A 213 16.59 -17.34 -18.58
N ARG A 214 16.26 -16.24 -19.26
CA ARG A 214 16.09 -16.24 -20.74
C ARG A 214 16.77 -15.14 -21.54
N ILE A 215 17.50 -14.17 -20.97
CA ILE A 215 18.07 -13.07 -21.78
C ILE A 215 19.48 -12.67 -21.33
N GLY A 216 20.50 -13.20 -22.03
CA GLY A 216 21.82 -12.57 -22.27
C GLY A 216 22.60 -12.01 -21.06
N PRO A 217 23.78 -11.39 -21.27
CA PRO A 217 24.45 -10.66 -20.20
C PRO A 217 23.66 -9.37 -19.92
N PRO A 218 23.23 -9.11 -18.68
CA PRO A 218 22.46 -7.92 -18.36
C PRO A 218 23.35 -6.66 -18.45
N SER A 219 22.78 -5.59 -18.99
CA SER A 219 23.33 -4.25 -18.83
C SER A 219 23.26 -3.88 -17.34
N PRO A 220 24.20 -3.11 -16.77
CA PRO A 220 24.15 -2.75 -15.36
C PRO A 220 22.83 -2.00 -15.08
N PRO A 221 22.00 -2.49 -14.14
CA PRO A 221 20.70 -1.87 -13.87
C PRO A 221 20.90 -0.46 -13.31
N SER A 222 20.15 0.51 -13.83
CA SER A 222 20.12 1.85 -13.27
C SER A 222 19.44 1.82 -11.90
N ALA A 223 19.68 2.83 -11.06
CA ALA A 223 19.04 2.92 -9.75
C ALA A 223 17.49 3.04 -9.85
N ALA A 224 16.98 3.57 -10.96
CA ALA A 224 15.55 3.70 -11.23
C ALA A 224 14.89 2.34 -11.58
N ASP A 225 15.59 1.46 -12.31
CA ASP A 225 15.06 0.14 -12.71
C ASP A 225 14.80 -0.80 -11.50
N LYS A 226 15.49 -0.56 -10.37
CA LYS A 226 15.29 -1.33 -9.13
C LYS A 226 14.06 -0.90 -8.35
N GLU A 227 13.65 0.36 -8.46
CA GLU A 227 12.52 0.95 -7.72
C GLU A 227 11.17 0.64 -8.38
N GLU A 228 11.18 0.17 -9.63
CA GLU A 228 10.00 -0.21 -10.40
C GLU A 228 9.77 -1.74 -10.48
N ASN A 229 10.68 -2.57 -9.97
CA ASN A 229 10.44 -4.02 -9.97
C ASN A 229 9.36 -4.39 -8.92
N PRO A 230 8.16 -4.86 -9.32
CA PRO A 230 7.07 -5.18 -8.39
C PRO A 230 7.46 -6.23 -7.37
N ALA A 231 8.39 -7.12 -7.70
CA ALA A 231 8.76 -8.19 -6.79
C ALA A 231 9.71 -7.72 -5.67
N VAL A 232 10.64 -6.82 -5.98
CA VAL A 232 11.50 -6.17 -4.98
C VAL A 232 10.66 -5.32 -4.03
N LEU A 233 9.68 -4.59 -4.56
CA LEU A 233 8.72 -3.82 -3.76
C LEU A 233 7.87 -4.72 -2.87
N ALA A 234 7.37 -5.85 -3.41
CA ALA A 234 6.56 -6.79 -2.64
C ALA A 234 7.36 -7.43 -1.51
N GLU A 235 8.61 -7.85 -1.76
CA GLU A 235 9.50 -8.35 -0.73
C GLU A 235 9.76 -7.27 0.34
N SER A 236 10.11 -6.04 -0.07
CA SER A 236 10.33 -4.93 0.87
C SER A 236 9.11 -4.68 1.76
N CYS A 237 7.92 -4.65 1.17
CA CYS A 237 6.66 -4.52 1.90
C CYS A 237 6.40 -5.69 2.86
N PHE A 238 6.71 -6.93 2.44
CA PHE A 238 6.54 -8.11 3.27
C PHE A 238 7.48 -8.07 4.48
N ARG A 239 8.75 -7.69 4.27
CA ARG A 239 9.72 -7.46 5.34
C ARG A 239 9.25 -6.39 6.33
N GLU A 240 8.70 -5.29 5.82
CA GLU A 240 8.16 -4.20 6.64
C GLU A 240 7.00 -4.67 7.53
N LEU A 241 6.09 -5.48 6.98
CA LEU A 241 4.98 -6.09 7.71
C LEU A 241 5.51 -7.01 8.82
N LEU A 242 6.37 -7.96 8.45
CA LEU A 242 6.92 -8.96 9.38
C LEU A 242 7.76 -8.35 10.50
N GLY A 243 8.48 -7.25 10.23
CA GLY A 243 9.23 -6.51 11.25
C GLY A 243 8.36 -5.94 12.38
N ARG A 244 7.04 -5.82 12.16
CA ARG A 244 6.07 -5.36 13.16
C ARG A 244 5.37 -6.52 13.90
N ALA A 245 5.58 -7.76 13.47
CA ALA A 245 4.92 -8.93 14.07
C ALA A 245 5.42 -9.15 15.51
N THR A 246 4.47 -9.47 16.39
CA THR A 246 4.73 -9.89 17.77
C THR A 246 4.39 -11.36 17.93
N PHE A 247 4.77 -11.95 19.07
CA PHE A 247 4.48 -13.35 19.38
C PHE A 247 3.01 -13.75 19.15
N GLY A 248 2.06 -12.94 19.63
CA GLY A 248 0.63 -13.25 19.55
C GLY A 248 0.04 -13.27 18.14
N ASN A 249 0.69 -12.58 17.19
CA ASN A 249 0.16 -12.36 15.85
C ASN A 249 0.99 -13.03 14.75
N MET A 250 2.15 -13.61 15.10
CA MET A 250 3.05 -14.28 14.16
C MET A 250 2.35 -15.40 13.39
N ASN A 251 1.49 -16.17 14.07
CA ASN A 251 0.74 -17.26 13.44
C ASN A 251 -0.13 -16.75 12.26
N ASN A 252 -0.80 -15.61 12.45
CA ASN A 252 -1.64 -15.00 11.41
C ASN A 252 -0.82 -14.47 10.22
N ALA A 253 0.47 -14.19 10.42
CA ALA A 253 1.39 -13.82 9.35
C ALA A 253 1.90 -15.03 8.55
N VAL A 254 2.19 -16.14 9.24
CA VAL A 254 2.84 -17.33 8.66
C VAL A 254 1.82 -18.30 8.02
N ARG A 255 0.63 -18.49 8.62
CA ARG A 255 -0.39 -19.39 8.07
C ARG A 255 -0.79 -19.10 6.62
N PRO A 256 -1.02 -17.83 6.22
CA PRO A 256 -1.34 -17.52 4.82
C PRO A 256 -0.19 -17.86 3.86
N VAL A 257 1.06 -17.85 4.33
CA VAL A 257 2.23 -18.28 3.53
C VAL A 257 2.13 -19.76 3.22
N PHE A 258 1.87 -20.60 4.24
CA PHE A 258 1.65 -22.04 4.01
C PHE A 258 0.48 -22.29 3.06
N ALA A 259 -0.65 -21.61 3.28
CA ALA A 259 -1.83 -21.74 2.43
C ALA A 259 -1.53 -21.38 0.97
N HIS A 260 -0.76 -20.30 0.73
CA HIS A 260 -0.33 -19.90 -0.60
C HIS A 260 0.58 -20.95 -1.25
N LEU A 261 1.62 -21.42 -0.54
CA LEU A 261 2.55 -22.42 -1.05
C LEU A 261 1.84 -23.76 -1.36
N ASP A 262 0.92 -24.19 -0.50
CA ASP A 262 0.13 -25.40 -0.71
C ASP A 262 -0.79 -25.27 -1.94
N HIS A 263 -1.52 -24.16 -2.03
CA HIS A 263 -2.49 -23.95 -3.11
C HIS A 263 -1.82 -23.85 -4.48
N HIS A 264 -0.67 -23.17 -4.55
CA HIS A 264 0.09 -23.00 -5.79
C HIS A 264 1.13 -24.10 -6.04
N LYS A 265 1.19 -25.13 -5.18
CA LYS A 265 2.11 -26.28 -5.26
C LYS A 265 3.59 -25.86 -5.31
N LEU A 266 3.97 -24.88 -4.50
CA LEU A 266 5.31 -24.26 -4.50
C LEU A 266 6.29 -24.94 -3.53
N TRP A 267 6.00 -26.17 -3.15
CA TRP A 267 6.91 -27.02 -2.37
C TRP A 267 7.76 -27.95 -3.25
N ASP A 268 7.46 -28.04 -4.55
CA ASP A 268 8.23 -28.80 -5.55
C ASP A 268 8.12 -28.11 -6.93
N PRO A 269 9.15 -27.36 -7.40
CA PRO A 269 10.41 -27.07 -6.70
C PRO A 269 10.19 -26.17 -5.46
N ASN A 270 11.13 -26.20 -4.52
CA ASN A 270 11.03 -25.52 -3.22
C ASN A 270 11.79 -24.19 -3.13
N GLU A 271 12.35 -23.69 -4.22
CA GLU A 271 13.20 -22.49 -4.25
C GLU A 271 12.46 -21.26 -3.71
N PHE A 272 11.26 -21.01 -4.24
CA PHE A 272 10.41 -19.92 -3.78
C PHE A 272 9.98 -20.09 -2.30
N ALA A 273 9.61 -21.31 -1.88
CA ALA A 273 9.27 -21.57 -0.48
C ALA A 273 10.45 -21.26 0.46
N VAL A 274 11.66 -21.68 0.10
CA VAL A 274 12.89 -21.35 0.83
C VAL A 274 13.12 -19.85 0.86
N HIS A 275 12.94 -19.15 -0.26
CA HIS A 275 13.06 -17.69 -0.31
C HIS A 275 12.07 -17.00 0.63
N CYS A 276 10.79 -17.35 0.58
CA CYS A 276 9.76 -16.80 1.47
C CYS A 276 10.13 -16.94 2.95
N PHE A 277 10.57 -18.13 3.37
CA PHE A 277 10.94 -18.35 4.77
C PHE A 277 12.27 -17.71 5.16
N LYS A 278 13.22 -17.53 4.22
CA LYS A 278 14.39 -16.66 4.46
C LYS A 278 13.96 -15.22 4.71
N VAL A 279 13.06 -14.68 3.90
CA VAL A 279 12.51 -13.33 4.08
C VAL A 279 11.85 -13.22 5.46
N ILE A 280 11.03 -14.18 5.86
CA ILE A 280 10.41 -14.25 7.20
C ILE A 280 11.46 -14.22 8.30
N MET A 281 12.39 -15.18 8.29
CA MET A 281 13.36 -15.36 9.37
C MET A 281 14.33 -14.18 9.52
N TYR A 282 14.68 -13.49 8.44
CA TYR A 282 15.53 -12.30 8.49
C TYR A 282 14.80 -11.03 8.92
N SER A 283 13.47 -11.00 8.85
CA SER A 283 12.68 -9.79 9.12
C SER A 283 12.02 -9.77 10.49
N ILE A 284 11.80 -10.92 11.11
CA ILE A 284 11.25 -11.01 12.46
C ILE A 284 12.32 -10.77 13.53
N GLN A 285 11.89 -10.42 14.74
CA GLN A 285 12.80 -10.36 15.88
C GLN A 285 13.31 -11.76 16.24
N ALA A 286 14.60 -11.88 16.58
CA ALA A 286 15.26 -13.17 16.85
C ALA A 286 14.54 -14.01 17.91
N GLN A 287 13.96 -13.38 18.92
CA GLN A 287 13.18 -14.04 19.98
C GLN A 287 11.94 -14.80 19.46
N TYR A 288 11.40 -14.46 18.29
CA TYR A 288 10.23 -15.13 17.70
C TYR A 288 10.60 -16.23 16.69
N SER A 289 11.88 -16.44 16.39
CA SER A 289 12.36 -17.44 15.44
C SER A 289 11.91 -18.86 15.78
N HIS A 290 11.98 -19.25 17.05
CA HIS A 290 11.55 -20.58 17.52
C HIS A 290 10.06 -20.85 17.25
N HIS A 291 9.23 -19.81 17.29
CA HIS A 291 7.80 -19.95 17.03
C HIS A 291 7.52 -20.23 15.54
N VAL A 292 8.23 -19.55 14.63
CA VAL A 292 8.14 -19.85 13.19
C VAL A 292 8.61 -21.28 12.89
N ILE A 293 9.69 -21.73 13.54
CA ILE A 293 10.17 -23.11 13.42
C ILE A 293 9.12 -24.12 13.89
N GLN A 294 8.43 -23.85 15.01
CA GLN A 294 7.33 -24.68 15.51
C GLN A 294 6.16 -24.73 14.52
N GLU A 295 5.78 -23.61 13.90
CA GLU A 295 4.73 -23.57 12.89
C GLU A 295 5.12 -24.38 11.64
N ILE A 296 6.38 -24.32 11.19
CA ILE A 296 6.88 -25.15 10.06
C ILE A 296 6.83 -26.64 10.42
N LEU A 297 7.24 -27.02 11.63
CA LEU A 297 7.14 -28.40 12.13
C LEU A 297 5.68 -28.87 12.18
N GLY A 298 4.78 -28.03 12.71
CA GLY A 298 3.35 -28.31 12.74
C GLY A 298 2.76 -28.50 11.33
N HIS A 299 3.20 -27.70 10.36
CA HIS A 299 2.81 -27.84 8.95
C HIS A 299 3.30 -29.16 8.35
N LEU A 300 4.57 -29.51 8.58
CA LEU A 300 5.14 -30.79 8.15
C LEU A 300 4.32 -31.97 8.72
N ASP A 301 3.95 -31.87 9.99
CA ASP A 301 3.15 -32.89 10.67
C ASP A 301 1.73 -33.01 10.10
N ALA A 302 1.10 -31.89 9.74
CA ALA A 302 -0.21 -31.88 9.08
C ALA A 302 -0.15 -32.47 7.66
N ARG A 303 1.00 -32.36 6.98
CA ARG A 303 1.24 -32.81 5.60
C ARG A 303 1.90 -34.20 5.51
N LYS A 304 1.82 -35.04 6.55
CA LYS A 304 2.40 -36.41 6.58
C LYS A 304 2.00 -37.31 5.42
N LYS A 305 0.81 -37.11 4.85
CA LYS A 305 0.26 -37.92 3.74
C LYS A 305 0.64 -37.40 2.36
N ASP A 306 1.27 -36.22 2.27
CA ASP A 306 1.66 -35.63 1.01
C ASP A 306 2.88 -36.33 0.42
N SER A 307 3.15 -36.04 -0.86
CA SER A 307 4.25 -36.67 -1.59
C SER A 307 5.59 -36.49 -0.87
N PRO A 308 6.53 -37.45 -0.97
CA PRO A 308 7.86 -37.30 -0.39
C PRO A 308 8.58 -36.03 -0.85
N ARG A 309 8.32 -35.55 -2.08
CA ARG A 309 8.91 -34.32 -2.62
C ARG A 309 8.41 -33.07 -1.90
N VAL A 310 7.10 -32.97 -1.70
CA VAL A 310 6.50 -31.86 -0.94
C VAL A 310 7.03 -31.85 0.50
N ARG A 311 7.10 -33.02 1.15
CA ARG A 311 7.66 -33.14 2.50
C ARG A 311 9.14 -32.77 2.55
N ALA A 312 9.93 -33.16 1.55
CA ALA A 312 11.32 -32.75 1.42
C ALA A 312 11.44 -31.22 1.24
N GLY A 313 10.53 -30.60 0.48
CA GLY A 313 10.42 -29.15 0.36
C GLY A 313 10.24 -28.44 1.70
N ILE A 314 9.29 -28.92 2.51
CA ILE A 314 9.03 -28.38 3.86
C ILE A 314 10.24 -28.61 4.79
N ILE A 315 10.88 -29.78 4.73
CA ILE A 315 12.09 -30.08 5.52
C ILE A 315 13.24 -29.14 5.13
N GLN A 316 13.42 -28.83 3.85
CA GLN A 316 14.46 -27.88 3.43
C GLN A 316 14.20 -26.49 3.99
N VAL A 317 12.96 -26.03 3.96
CA VAL A 317 12.56 -24.76 4.59
C VAL A 317 12.86 -24.76 6.09
N LEU A 318 12.54 -25.86 6.79
CA LEU A 318 12.84 -26.02 8.21
C LEU A 318 14.35 -25.96 8.49
N LEU A 319 15.17 -26.63 7.69
CA LEU A 319 16.63 -26.64 7.82
C LEU A 319 17.20 -25.22 7.68
N GLU A 320 16.76 -24.46 6.68
CA GLU A 320 17.20 -23.08 6.47
C GLU A 320 16.76 -22.16 7.62
N ALA A 321 15.52 -22.30 8.09
CA ALA A 321 15.00 -21.52 9.22
C ALA A 321 15.80 -21.79 10.51
N VAL A 322 16.09 -23.05 10.82
CA VAL A 322 16.92 -23.44 11.97
C VAL A 322 18.34 -22.89 11.83
N ALA A 323 18.94 -22.96 10.63
CA ALA A 323 20.27 -22.42 10.38
C ALA A 323 20.35 -20.90 10.59
N ILE A 324 19.31 -20.15 10.18
CA ILE A 324 19.24 -18.69 10.42
C ILE A 324 19.08 -18.40 11.92
N ALA A 325 18.19 -19.11 12.61
CA ALA A 325 17.97 -18.92 14.04
C ALA A 325 19.24 -19.19 14.86
N ALA A 326 19.96 -20.27 14.55
CA ALA A 326 21.22 -20.62 15.23
C ALA A 326 22.31 -19.54 15.07
N LYS A 327 22.43 -18.92 13.88
CA LYS A 327 23.38 -17.82 13.65
C LYS A 327 23.05 -16.58 14.50
N GLY A 328 21.76 -16.28 14.68
CA GLY A 328 21.31 -15.18 15.52
C GLY A 328 21.65 -15.37 17.00
N SER A 329 21.48 -16.59 17.52
CA SER A 329 21.77 -16.92 18.93
C SER A 329 23.26 -16.85 19.29
N ILE A 330 24.16 -17.06 18.34
CA ILE A 330 25.62 -17.01 18.58
C ILE A 330 26.12 -15.56 18.76
N GLY A 331 25.46 -14.57 18.14
CA GLY A 331 25.83 -13.15 18.23
C GLY A 331 25.56 -12.52 19.59
N GLU A 332 24.50 -12.93 20.29
CA GLU A 332 24.15 -12.40 21.61
C GLU A 332 25.09 -12.87 22.72
N CYS A 333 25.71 -14.06 22.56
CA CYS A 333 26.67 -14.59 23.54
C CYS A 333 28.04 -13.90 23.51
N GLN A 334 28.43 -13.22 22.42
CA GLN A 334 29.77 -12.61 22.33
C GLN A 334 29.88 -11.16 22.86
N GLN A 335 28.76 -10.50 23.20
CA GLN A 335 28.78 -9.10 23.72
C GLN A 335 28.80 -8.98 25.25
N LYS A 336 28.79 -10.09 26.01
CA LYS A 336 28.99 -10.06 27.48
C LYS A 336 30.42 -10.42 27.85
N LYS A 337 31.40 -9.56 27.51
CA LYS A 337 32.68 -9.53 28.23
C LYS A 337 32.57 -8.51 29.37
N PRO A 338 32.91 -8.88 30.62
CA PRO A 338 32.88 -7.93 31.73
C PRO A 338 33.91 -6.83 31.48
N LYS A 339 33.49 -5.57 31.62
CA LYS A 339 34.40 -4.44 31.80
C LYS A 339 35.17 -4.70 33.09
N GLN A 340 36.48 -4.93 32.98
CA GLN A 340 37.41 -4.75 34.10
C GLN A 340 37.71 -3.27 34.26
#